data_AF-A0A533XWC3-F1
#
_entry.id   AF-A0A533XWC3-F1
#
_cell.length_a   1.000
_cell.length_b   1.000
_cell.length_c   1.000
_cell.angle_alpha   90.00
_cell.angle_beta   90.00
_cell.angle_gamma   90.00
#
_symmetry.space_group_name_H-M   'P 1'
#
loop_
_entity.id
_entity.type
_entity.pdbx_description
1 polymer ?
#
loop_
_entity_poly.entity_id
_entity_poly.type
_entity_poly.pdbx_seq_one_letter_code
_entity_poly.pdbx_strand_id
1 'polypeptide(L)'
;MSQSMLTVALASFYFEALCAWVLAVLLLSRYRASRFHRNVAGALLAIGLVQFAEVFSLLDSQNVLLWSRLALAGQFWLASALLYVGLALTETEGSRIGMGFRWRCHAAAIVAGLCAGLAWTDLVLDWVTFDNQVVAVGRGPLGRVVYFVLILLFVLGIAHLESLLRSLREPLRYQLKFVLLGLGTLAVYRIYNASELLLVSVQQFDTVLVNGVATMTALALVVLGFARSRIHQVTDRVYISPQMLYGSVTFLT
;
A
#
# COMPACT_ATOMS: atom_id res chain seq x y z
N MET A 1 19.57 -19.32 -9.18
CA MET A 1 18.96 -18.34 -10.10
C MET A 1 19.99 -17.97 -11.18
N SER A 2 19.66 -18.01 -12.47
CA SER A 2 20.61 -17.58 -13.51
C SER A 2 20.89 -16.08 -13.39
N GLN A 3 22.10 -15.62 -13.71
CA GLN A 3 22.46 -14.20 -13.63
C GLN A 3 21.48 -13.30 -14.43
N SER A 4 20.96 -13.80 -15.55
CA SER A 4 19.95 -13.10 -16.36
C SER A 4 18.62 -12.91 -15.65
N MET A 5 18.15 -13.89 -14.86
CA MET A 5 16.93 -13.75 -14.07
C MET A 5 17.10 -12.74 -12.95
N LEU A 6 18.28 -12.68 -12.34
CA LEU A 6 18.60 -11.74 -11.27
C LEU A 6 18.62 -10.29 -11.78
N THR A 7 19.22 -10.03 -12.94
CA THR A 7 19.23 -8.68 -13.53
C THR A 7 17.84 -8.21 -13.93
N VAL A 8 17.00 -9.10 -14.45
CA VAL A 8 15.62 -8.77 -14.81
C VAL A 8 14.78 -8.45 -13.58
N ALA A 9 14.92 -9.24 -12.52
CA ALA A 9 14.22 -9.00 -11.26
C ALA A 9 14.64 -7.65 -10.62
N LEU A 10 15.94 -7.35 -10.57
CA LEU A 10 16.41 -6.06 -10.06
C LEU A 10 15.84 -4.89 -10.86
N ALA A 11 15.86 -4.98 -12.19
CA ALA A 11 15.33 -3.93 -13.06
C ALA A 11 13.83 -3.71 -12.86
N SER A 12 13.04 -4.77 -12.69
CA SER A 12 11.59 -4.65 -12.45
C SER A 12 11.28 -3.93 -11.15
N PHE A 13 11.94 -4.30 -10.04
CA PHE A 13 11.70 -3.62 -8.76
C PHE A 13 12.15 -2.17 -8.74
N TYR A 14 13.29 -1.84 -9.36
CA TYR A 14 13.72 -0.45 -9.49
C TYR A 14 12.67 0.38 -10.24
N PHE A 15 12.16 -0.17 -11.35
CA PHE A 15 11.12 0.47 -12.13
C PHE A 15 9.83 0.66 -11.32
N GLU A 16 9.39 -0.36 -10.59
CA GLU A 16 8.21 -0.31 -9.71
C GLU A 16 8.36 0.74 -8.60
N ALA A 17 9.51 0.76 -7.91
CA ALA A 17 9.80 1.72 -6.86
C ALA A 17 9.77 3.16 -7.39
N LEU A 18 10.42 3.39 -8.54
CA LEU A 18 10.40 4.69 -9.21
C LEU A 18 9.00 5.09 -9.62
N CYS A 19 8.22 4.19 -10.24
CA CYS A 19 6.84 4.46 -10.62
C CYS A 19 5.97 4.82 -9.40
N ALA A 20 6.11 4.09 -8.30
CA ALA A 20 5.38 4.35 -7.07
C ALA A 20 5.72 5.72 -6.48
N TRP A 21 7.01 6.09 -6.42
CA TRP A 21 7.46 7.38 -5.92
C TRP A 21 7.05 8.53 -6.83
N VAL A 22 7.22 8.40 -8.15
CA VAL A 22 6.78 9.40 -9.12
C VAL A 22 5.28 9.63 -8.98
N LEU A 23 4.48 8.57 -8.89
CA LEU A 23 3.03 8.69 -8.70
C LEU A 23 2.70 9.37 -7.37
N ALA A 24 3.40 9.02 -6.28
CA ALA A 24 3.20 9.66 -4.98
C ALA A 24 3.53 11.16 -5.01
N VAL A 25 4.64 11.56 -5.64
CA VAL A 25 5.05 12.96 -5.80
C VAL A 25 4.05 13.72 -6.69
N LEU A 26 3.57 13.11 -7.77
CA LEU A 26 2.53 13.68 -8.64
C LEU A 26 1.22 13.88 -7.87
N LEU A 27 0.82 12.95 -7.01
CA LEU A 27 -0.37 13.08 -6.18
C LEU A 27 -0.23 14.20 -5.14
N LEU A 28 0.93 14.30 -4.48
CA LEU A 28 1.20 15.34 -3.48
C LEU A 28 1.30 16.74 -4.09
N SER A 29 1.93 16.87 -5.25
CA SER A 29 2.08 18.16 -5.95
C SER A 29 0.75 18.64 -6.51
N ARG A 30 -0.05 17.75 -7.11
CA ARG A 30 -1.30 18.13 -7.79
C ARG A 30 -2.50 18.24 -6.85
N TYR A 31 -2.59 17.42 -5.81
CA TYR A 31 -3.77 17.31 -4.94
C TYR A 31 -3.45 17.59 -3.47
N ARG A 32 -2.60 18.60 -3.22
CA ARG A 32 -2.07 18.94 -1.89
C ARG A 32 -3.15 19.17 -0.82
N ALA A 33 -4.34 19.64 -1.21
CA ALA A 33 -5.43 19.96 -0.29
C ALA A 33 -6.23 18.73 0.20
N SER A 34 -6.24 17.62 -0.55
CA SER A 34 -7.06 16.46 -0.21
C SER A 34 -6.32 15.49 0.70
N ARG A 35 -6.85 15.25 1.91
CA ARG A 35 -6.31 14.27 2.87
C ARG A 35 -6.22 12.86 2.27
N PHE A 36 -7.22 12.47 1.46
CA PHE A 36 -7.24 11.17 0.79
C PHE A 36 -6.03 10.97 -0.11
N HIS A 37 -5.75 11.93 -1.00
CA HIS A 37 -4.64 11.83 -1.95
C HIS A 37 -3.28 11.79 -1.24
N ARG A 38 -3.15 12.52 -0.12
CA ARG A 38 -1.96 12.47 0.73
C ARG A 38 -1.75 11.10 1.37
N ASN A 39 -2.82 10.46 1.85
CA ASN A 39 -2.71 9.14 2.48
C ASN A 39 -2.43 8.04 1.43
N VAL A 40 -3.03 8.14 0.24
CA VAL A 40 -2.69 7.24 -0.89
C VAL A 40 -1.24 7.43 -1.32
N ALA A 41 -0.76 8.68 -1.41
CA ALA A 41 0.65 8.96 -1.66
C ALA A 41 1.55 8.37 -0.56
N GLY A 42 1.14 8.44 0.71
CA GLY A 42 1.84 7.80 1.83
C GLY A 42 1.94 6.28 1.66
N ALA A 43 0.86 5.61 1.24
CA ALA A 43 0.88 4.18 0.93
C ALA A 43 1.82 3.86 -0.24
N LEU A 44 1.82 4.67 -1.31
CA LEU A 44 2.72 4.50 -2.45
C LEU A 44 4.19 4.74 -2.10
N LEU A 45 4.49 5.72 -1.24
CA LEU A 45 5.83 5.95 -0.72
C LEU A 45 6.31 4.74 0.11
N ALA A 46 5.44 4.20 0.97
CA ALA A 46 5.75 3.01 1.74
C ALA A 46 6.02 1.80 0.83
N ILE A 47 5.23 1.59 -0.22
CA ILE A 47 5.48 0.52 -1.22
C ILE A 47 6.84 0.71 -1.89
N GLY A 48 7.13 1.92 -2.37
CA GLY A 48 8.41 2.20 -3.03
C GLY A 48 9.60 2.02 -2.07
N LEU A 49 9.44 2.37 -0.79
CA LEU A 49 10.43 2.12 0.25
C LEU A 49 10.68 0.62 0.46
N VAL A 50 9.61 -0.19 0.51
CA VAL A 50 9.72 -1.64 0.64
C VAL A 50 10.43 -2.25 -0.57
N GLN A 51 10.05 -1.88 -1.80
CA GLN A 51 10.70 -2.39 -3.00
C GLN A 51 12.16 -1.97 -3.08
N PHE A 52 12.47 -0.71 -2.74
CA PHE A 52 13.85 -0.23 -2.65
C PHE A 52 14.68 -1.04 -1.65
N ALA A 53 14.13 -1.28 -0.46
CA ALA A 53 14.79 -2.06 0.57
C ALA A 53 15.04 -3.52 0.13
N GLU A 54 14.05 -4.15 -0.51
CA GLU A 54 14.16 -5.51 -1.03
C GLU A 54 15.23 -5.60 -2.13
N VAL A 55 15.37 -4.60 -2.99
CA VAL A 55 16.42 -4.54 -4.01
C VAL A 55 17.80 -4.39 -3.40
N PHE A 56 17.96 -3.47 -2.45
CA PHE A 56 19.26 -3.25 -1.81
C PHE A 56 19.67 -4.45 -0.94
N SER A 57 18.71 -5.16 -0.36
CA SER A 57 18.93 -6.44 0.33
C SER A 57 19.58 -7.49 -0.58
N LEU A 58 19.26 -7.48 -1.88
CA LEU A 58 19.86 -8.38 -2.87
C LEU A 58 21.25 -7.94 -3.35
N LEU A 59 21.49 -6.62 -3.40
CA LEU A 59 22.75 -6.05 -3.89
C LEU A 59 23.85 -6.03 -2.82
N ASP A 60 23.47 -5.78 -1.57
CA ASP A 60 24.40 -5.60 -0.46
C ASP A 60 24.25 -6.73 0.56
N SER A 61 25.02 -7.79 0.33
CA SER A 61 25.07 -8.98 1.19
C SER A 61 25.64 -8.70 2.59
N GLN A 62 26.35 -7.57 2.79
CA GLN A 62 26.91 -7.22 4.10
C GLN A 62 25.84 -6.60 5.01
N ASN A 63 24.90 -5.84 4.43
CA ASN A 63 23.87 -5.14 5.18
C ASN A 63 22.44 -5.68 4.95
N VAL A 64 22.29 -6.94 4.50
CA VAL A 64 20.98 -7.57 4.23
C VAL A 64 20.01 -7.40 5.39
N LEU A 65 20.48 -7.58 6.63
CA LEU A 65 19.65 -7.42 7.81
C LEU A 65 19.08 -6.00 7.95
N LEU A 66 19.89 -4.97 7.71
CA LEU A 66 19.44 -3.57 7.75
C LEU A 66 18.37 -3.33 6.71
N TRP A 67 18.59 -3.79 5.48
CA TRP A 67 17.64 -3.65 4.39
C TRP A 67 16.33 -4.39 4.65
N SER A 68 16.38 -5.61 5.21
CA SER A 68 15.20 -6.37 5.61
C SER A 68 14.42 -5.69 6.75
N ARG A 69 15.11 -5.05 7.70
CA ARG A 69 14.48 -4.24 8.76
C ARG A 69 13.77 -3.02 8.19
N LEU A 70 14.39 -2.35 7.23
CA LEU A 70 13.82 -1.20 6.54
C LEU A 70 12.60 -1.60 5.70
N ALA A 71 12.66 -2.74 5.02
CA ALA A 71 11.52 -3.33 4.31
C ALA A 71 10.35 -3.62 5.28
N LEU A 72 10.64 -4.25 6.42
CA LEU A 72 9.62 -4.55 7.43
C LEU A 72 8.97 -3.29 8.01
N ALA A 73 9.77 -2.25 8.31
CA ALA A 73 9.26 -0.95 8.73
C ALA A 73 8.36 -0.30 7.66
N GLY A 74 8.76 -0.40 6.39
CA GLY A 74 7.94 0.04 5.25
C GLY A 74 6.61 -0.70 5.16
N GLN A 75 6.56 -2.00 5.46
CA GLN A 75 5.33 -2.79 5.48
C GLN A 75 4.38 -2.35 6.61
N PHE A 76 4.90 -2.04 7.81
CA PHE A 76 4.09 -1.47 8.88
C PHE A 76 3.54 -0.09 8.53
N TRP A 77 4.37 0.75 7.91
CA TRP A 77 3.92 2.05 7.42
C TRP A 77 2.81 1.88 6.38
N LEU A 78 2.98 0.98 5.42
CA LEU A 78 1.95 0.67 4.43
C LEU A 78 0.64 0.23 5.08
N ALA A 79 0.67 -0.72 6.02
CA ALA A 79 -0.53 -1.19 6.71
C ALA A 79 -1.25 -0.05 7.46
N SER A 80 -0.50 0.83 8.11
CA SER A 80 -1.05 2.03 8.76
C SER A 80 -1.62 3.01 7.75
N ALA A 81 -0.93 3.25 6.62
CA ALA A 81 -1.37 4.15 5.57
C ALA A 81 -2.70 3.69 4.97
N LEU A 82 -2.93 2.38 4.79
CA LEU A 82 -4.21 1.83 4.32
C LEU A 82 -5.38 2.18 5.25
N LEU A 83 -5.19 2.10 6.57
CA LEU A 83 -6.21 2.49 7.55
C LEU A 83 -6.50 4.00 7.46
N TYR A 84 -5.46 4.82 7.31
CA TYR A 84 -5.61 6.27 7.14
C TYR A 84 -6.24 6.67 5.80
N VAL A 85 -5.99 5.93 4.72
CA VAL A 85 -6.68 6.12 3.43
C VAL A 85 -8.17 5.96 3.65
N GLY A 86 -8.58 4.92 4.38
CA GLY A 86 -9.99 4.70 4.68
C GLY A 86 -10.60 5.78 5.57
N LEU A 87 -9.88 6.20 6.62
CA LEU A 87 -10.33 7.28 7.49
C LEU A 87 -10.53 8.60 6.70
N ALA A 88 -9.59 8.96 5.83
CA ALA A 88 -9.72 10.16 5.02
C ALA A 88 -10.93 10.13 4.08
N LEU A 89 -11.31 8.95 3.58
CA LEU A 89 -12.52 8.79 2.76
C LEU A 89 -13.79 9.05 3.56
N THR A 90 -13.86 8.50 4.77
CA THR A 90 -15.04 8.66 5.64
C THR A 90 -15.25 10.10 6.08
N GLU A 91 -14.16 10.86 6.28
CA GLU A 91 -14.22 12.29 6.59
C GLU A 91 -14.77 13.10 5.41
N THR A 92 -14.43 12.73 4.17
CA THR A 92 -14.91 13.46 2.98
C THR A 92 -16.40 13.26 2.71
N GLU A 93 -16.96 12.09 3.06
CA GLU A 93 -18.38 11.78 2.86
C GLU A 93 -19.29 12.41 3.94
N GLY A 94 -18.74 13.10 4.93
CA GLY A 94 -19.53 13.68 6.03
C GLY A 94 -20.27 12.63 6.89
N SER A 95 -19.92 11.35 6.72
CA SER A 95 -20.46 10.27 7.55
C SER A 95 -20.13 10.57 9.01
N ARG A 96 -21.11 10.47 9.92
CA ARG A 96 -20.86 10.57 11.36
C ARG A 96 -20.03 9.36 11.78
N ILE A 97 -18.72 9.47 11.64
CA ILE A 97 -17.77 8.51 12.17
C ILE A 97 -17.92 8.53 13.69
N GLY A 98 -18.22 7.38 14.28
CA GLY A 98 -18.13 7.24 15.73
C GLY A 98 -16.71 7.53 16.18
N MET A 99 -16.53 8.38 17.19
CA MET A 99 -15.25 8.71 17.82
C MET A 99 -14.35 7.46 18.03
N GLY A 100 -14.97 6.31 18.31
CA GLY A 100 -14.29 5.03 18.46
C GLY A 100 -13.52 4.54 17.21
N PHE A 101 -13.95 4.83 15.99
CA PHE A 101 -13.24 4.40 14.79
C PHE A 101 -11.91 5.14 14.59
N ARG A 102 -11.90 6.46 14.84
CA ARG A 102 -10.68 7.27 14.81
C ARG A 102 -9.65 6.76 15.81
N TRP A 103 -10.09 6.47 17.03
CA TRP A 103 -9.23 5.89 18.06
C TRP A 103 -8.67 4.53 17.68
N ARG A 104 -9.45 3.65 17.02
CA ARG A 104 -8.96 2.37 16.50
C ARG A 104 -7.87 2.54 15.45
N CYS A 105 -8.02 3.51 14.53
CA CYS A 105 -6.98 3.81 13.53
C CYS A 105 -5.70 4.32 14.18
N HIS A 106 -5.81 5.23 15.16
CA HIS A 106 -4.64 5.72 15.90
C HIS A 106 -3.99 4.62 16.73
N ALA A 107 -4.77 3.78 17.42
CA ALA A 107 -4.25 2.65 18.17
C ALA A 107 -3.50 1.68 17.24
N ALA A 108 -4.07 1.34 16.08
CA ALA A 108 -3.41 0.49 15.09
C ALA A 108 -2.12 1.12 14.55
N ALA A 109 -2.10 2.43 14.31
CA ALA A 109 -0.91 3.16 13.87
C ALA A 109 0.19 3.20 14.95
N ILE A 110 -0.19 3.38 16.22
CA ILE A 110 0.75 3.32 17.35
C ILE A 110 1.32 1.91 17.48
N VAL A 111 0.47 0.88 17.41
CA VAL A 111 0.91 -0.53 17.43
C VAL A 111 1.86 -0.81 16.27
N ALA A 112 1.53 -0.38 15.05
CA ALA A 112 2.41 -0.51 13.89
C ALA A 112 3.76 0.20 14.10
N GLY A 113 3.76 1.41 14.68
CA GLY A 113 4.97 2.15 15.00
C GLY A 113 5.84 1.46 16.06
N LEU A 114 5.22 0.93 17.11
CA LEU A 114 5.93 0.15 18.14
C LEU A 114 6.53 -1.12 17.54
N CYS A 115 5.79 -1.86 16.71
CA CYS A 115 6.30 -3.04 16.03
C CYS A 115 7.41 -2.71 15.03
N ALA A 116 7.33 -1.57 14.33
CA ALA A 116 8.40 -1.09 13.46
C ALA A 116 9.66 -0.71 14.25
N GLY A 117 9.51 -0.14 15.45
CA GLY A 117 10.63 0.09 16.37
C GLY A 117 11.27 -1.22 16.85
N LEU A 118 10.44 -2.20 17.22
CA LEU A 118 10.91 -3.54 17.60
C LEU A 118 11.60 -4.26 16.44
N ALA A 119 11.19 -4.03 15.19
CA ALA A 119 11.85 -4.60 14.02
C ALA A 119 13.33 -4.23 13.92
N TRP A 120 13.76 -3.13 14.56
CA TRP A 120 15.16 -2.73 14.59
C TRP A 120 16.03 -3.55 15.56
N THR A 121 15.40 -4.38 16.38
CA THR A 121 16.09 -5.24 17.36
C THR A 121 16.37 -6.63 16.80
N ASP A 122 17.39 -7.29 17.33
CA ASP A 122 17.74 -8.68 16.97
C ASP A 122 16.67 -9.69 17.44
N LEU A 123 15.69 -9.25 18.23
CA LEU A 123 14.57 -10.08 18.69
C LEU A 123 13.61 -10.46 17.55
N VAL A 124 13.59 -9.68 16.47
CA VAL A 124 12.62 -9.85 15.36
C VAL A 124 13.26 -10.52 14.16
N LEU A 125 14.42 -10.02 13.73
CA LEU A 125 15.21 -10.54 12.61
C LEU A 125 16.64 -10.75 13.10
N ASP A 126 17.16 -11.95 12.84
CA ASP A 126 18.49 -12.38 13.26
C ASP A 126 19.22 -13.08 12.10
N TRP A 127 20.54 -13.11 12.16
CA TRP A 127 21.34 -13.84 11.19
C TRP A 127 21.28 -15.33 11.49
N VAL A 128 20.89 -16.13 10.49
CA VAL A 128 20.98 -17.59 10.57
C VAL A 128 22.12 -18.03 9.68
N THR A 129 23.19 -18.49 10.32
CA THR A 129 24.32 -19.12 9.65
C THR A 129 24.00 -20.60 9.43
N PHE A 130 23.74 -20.98 8.18
CA PHE A 130 23.72 -22.39 7.79
C PHE A 130 25.14 -22.87 7.49
N ASP A 131 25.44 -24.06 8.00
CA ASP A 131 26.72 -24.77 7.99
C ASP A 131 27.71 -24.24 6.94
N ASN A 132 28.46 -23.25 7.42
CA ASN A 132 29.67 -22.64 6.90
C ASN A 132 29.72 -21.67 5.71
N GLN A 133 28.67 -21.31 4.94
CA GLN A 133 28.77 -20.14 4.00
C GLN A 133 27.47 -19.42 3.61
N VAL A 134 26.27 -19.92 3.95
CA VAL A 134 25.02 -19.25 3.55
C VAL A 134 24.48 -18.44 4.72
N VAL A 135 24.67 -17.12 4.62
CA VAL A 135 24.08 -16.14 5.53
C VAL A 135 22.67 -15.84 5.03
N ALA A 136 21.66 -16.39 5.73
CA ALA A 136 20.25 -16.07 5.46
C ALA A 136 19.70 -15.21 6.60
N VAL A 137 18.76 -14.32 6.26
CA VAL A 137 17.99 -13.59 7.28
C VAL A 137 16.97 -14.55 7.86
N GLY A 138 17.17 -14.91 9.12
CA GLY A 138 16.24 -15.70 9.87
C GLY A 138 15.35 -14.84 10.76
N ARG A 139 14.42 -15.54 11.39
CA ARG A 139 13.41 -14.95 12.26
C ARG A 139 13.83 -15.14 13.71
N GLY A 140 13.90 -14.04 14.45
CA GLY A 140 14.16 -14.04 15.89
C GLY A 140 12.96 -14.56 16.72
N PRO A 141 13.11 -14.67 18.04
CA PRO A 141 12.09 -15.24 18.93
C PRO A 141 10.76 -14.48 18.90
N LEU A 142 10.79 -13.15 18.75
CA LEU A 142 9.60 -12.31 18.67
C LEU A 142 9.10 -12.09 17.24
N GLY A 143 9.85 -12.54 16.23
CA GLY A 143 9.49 -12.34 14.83
C GLY A 143 8.10 -12.89 14.50
N ARG A 144 7.71 -14.04 15.08
CA ARG A 144 6.36 -14.61 14.89
C ARG A 144 5.25 -13.67 15.31
N VAL A 145 5.39 -13.04 16.48
CA VAL A 145 4.39 -12.12 17.02
C VAL A 145 4.30 -10.87 16.14
N VAL A 146 5.45 -10.32 15.72
CA VAL A 146 5.51 -9.13 14.86
C VAL A 146 4.86 -9.38 13.50
N TYR A 147 5.17 -10.48 12.83
CA TYR A 147 4.53 -10.83 11.55
C TYR A 147 3.05 -11.15 11.70
N PHE A 148 2.63 -11.77 12.80
CA PHE A 148 1.21 -12.00 13.08
C PHE A 148 0.44 -10.67 13.26
N VAL A 149 1.00 -9.72 14.01
CA VAL A 149 0.43 -8.38 14.16
C VAL A 149 0.38 -7.65 12.81
N LEU A 150 1.42 -7.78 11.99
CA LEU A 150 1.45 -7.20 10.64
C LEU A 150 0.31 -7.74 9.76
N ILE A 151 0.09 -9.06 9.76
CA ILE A 151 -1.02 -9.69 9.04
C ILE A 151 -2.36 -9.16 9.55
N LEU A 152 -2.56 -9.09 10.87
CA LEU A 152 -3.78 -8.53 11.46
C LEU A 152 -4.03 -7.08 11.03
N LEU A 153 -2.99 -6.25 10.96
CA LEU A 153 -3.10 -4.88 10.48
C LEU A 153 -3.52 -4.82 9.01
N PHE A 154 -2.96 -5.67 8.15
CA PHE A 154 -3.38 -5.73 6.75
C PHE A 154 -4.81 -6.25 6.59
N VAL A 155 -5.20 -7.30 7.33
CA VAL A 155 -6.57 -7.82 7.32
C VAL A 155 -7.55 -6.74 7.75
N LEU A 156 -7.24 -6.00 8.82
CA LEU A 156 -8.05 -4.88 9.28
C LEU A 156 -8.11 -3.76 8.23
N GLY A 157 -6.99 -3.46 7.57
CA GLY A 157 -6.92 -2.52 6.47
C GLY A 157 -7.85 -2.90 5.32
N ILE A 158 -7.79 -4.15 4.85
CA ILE A 158 -8.63 -4.67 3.77
C ILE A 158 -10.11 -4.66 4.18
N ALA A 159 -10.44 -5.18 5.36
CA ALA A 159 -11.82 -5.19 5.86
C ALA A 159 -12.40 -3.78 5.94
N HIS A 160 -11.57 -2.80 6.32
CA HIS A 160 -11.97 -1.41 6.31
C HIS A 160 -12.19 -0.86 4.90
N LEU A 161 -11.24 -1.09 3.97
CA LEU A 161 -11.40 -0.67 2.57
C LEU A 161 -12.65 -1.28 1.90
N GLU A 162 -12.95 -2.54 2.21
CA GLU A 162 -14.15 -3.22 1.71
C GLU A 162 -15.43 -2.57 2.26
N SER A 163 -15.48 -2.32 3.58
CA SER A 163 -16.61 -1.64 4.22
C SER A 163 -16.87 -0.29 3.58
N LEU A 164 -15.81 0.45 3.26
CA LEU A 164 -15.91 1.74 2.56
C LEU A 164 -16.42 1.60 1.13
N LEU A 165 -15.92 0.63 0.38
CA LEU A 165 -16.41 0.36 -0.98
C LEU A 165 -17.91 0.02 -1.00
N ARG A 166 -18.43 -0.58 0.07
CA ARG A 166 -19.86 -0.87 0.24
C ARG A 166 -20.65 0.38 0.66
N SER A 167 -20.07 1.30 1.43
CA SER A 167 -20.76 2.50 1.91
C SER A 167 -20.73 3.69 0.93
N LEU A 168 -19.79 3.72 -0.01
CA LEU A 168 -19.66 4.81 -0.98
C LEU A 168 -20.87 4.91 -1.91
N ARG A 169 -21.36 6.13 -2.10
CA ARG A 169 -22.42 6.45 -3.08
C ARG A 169 -21.82 6.65 -4.48
N GLU A 170 -22.65 6.47 -5.50
CA GLU A 170 -22.28 6.87 -6.86
C GLU A 170 -22.28 8.40 -6.97
N PRO A 171 -21.34 9.03 -7.71
CA PRO A 171 -20.37 8.44 -8.64
C PRO A 171 -19.01 8.05 -8.01
N LEU A 172 -18.74 8.43 -6.76
CA LEU A 172 -17.44 8.26 -6.10
C LEU A 172 -17.03 6.78 -5.97
N ARG A 173 -18.00 5.89 -5.74
CA ARG A 173 -17.78 4.44 -5.72
C ARG A 173 -17.09 3.93 -6.99
N TYR A 174 -17.52 4.38 -8.17
CA TYR A 174 -16.94 3.94 -9.45
C TYR A 174 -15.53 4.48 -9.68
N GLN A 175 -15.24 5.70 -9.22
CA GLN A 175 -13.93 6.34 -9.38
C GLN A 175 -12.87 5.69 -8.48
N LEU A 176 -13.25 5.41 -7.23
CA LEU A 176 -12.32 4.93 -6.20
C LEU A 176 -12.17 3.41 -6.18
N LYS A 177 -13.09 2.66 -6.80
CA LYS A 177 -13.06 1.18 -6.82
C LYS A 177 -11.72 0.64 -7.27
N PHE A 178 -11.16 1.15 -8.36
CA PHE A 178 -9.89 0.63 -8.89
C PHE A 178 -8.69 0.98 -8.01
N VAL A 179 -8.66 2.17 -7.40
CA VAL A 179 -7.61 2.57 -6.45
C VAL A 179 -7.65 1.68 -5.21
N LEU A 180 -8.83 1.49 -4.63
CA LEU A 180 -8.99 0.66 -3.43
C LEU A 180 -8.74 -0.82 -3.72
N LEU A 181 -9.10 -1.30 -4.92
CA LEU A 181 -8.81 -2.67 -5.34
C LEU A 181 -7.30 -2.87 -5.53
N GLY A 182 -6.58 -1.92 -6.15
CA GLY A 182 -5.12 -1.99 -6.27
C GLY A 182 -4.39 -1.96 -4.92
N LEU A 183 -4.83 -1.12 -3.99
CA LEU A 183 -4.31 -1.13 -2.62
C LEU A 183 -4.65 -2.43 -1.88
N GLY A 184 -5.86 -2.94 -2.08
CA GLY A 184 -6.31 -4.21 -1.50
C GLY A 184 -5.55 -5.42 -2.02
N THR A 185 -5.31 -5.52 -3.34
CA THR A 185 -4.51 -6.62 -3.93
C THR A 185 -3.09 -6.61 -3.40
N LEU A 186 -2.51 -5.43 -3.22
CA LEU A 186 -1.18 -5.30 -2.65
C LEU A 186 -1.14 -5.75 -1.18
N ALA A 187 -2.15 -5.38 -0.38
CA ALA A 187 -2.28 -5.85 1.00
C ALA A 187 -2.45 -7.38 1.07
N VAL A 188 -3.27 -7.98 0.20
CA VAL A 188 -3.45 -9.44 0.10
C VAL A 188 -2.13 -10.13 -0.21
N TYR A 189 -1.36 -9.61 -1.18
CA TYR A 189 -0.05 -10.17 -1.50
C TYR A 189 0.93 -10.07 -0.32
N ARG A 190 0.93 -8.96 0.42
CA ARG A 190 1.78 -8.80 1.62
C ARG A 190 1.35 -9.74 2.75
N ILE A 191 0.06 -10.05 2.90
CA ILE A 191 -0.41 -11.10 3.81
C ILE A 191 0.14 -12.47 3.39
N TYR A 192 0.08 -12.80 2.10
CA TYR A 192 0.65 -14.05 1.58
C TYR A 192 2.14 -14.17 1.92
N ASN A 193 2.94 -13.14 1.60
CA ASN A 193 4.38 -13.14 1.87
C ASN A 193 4.69 -13.22 3.38
N ALA A 194 3.96 -12.48 4.21
CA ALA A 194 4.11 -12.55 5.67
C ALA A 194 3.71 -13.93 6.23
N SER A 195 2.71 -14.59 5.62
CA SER A 195 2.27 -15.93 6.00
C SER A 195 3.30 -17.00 5.64
N GLU A 196 3.95 -16.89 4.47
CA GLU A 196 5.07 -17.75 4.12
C GLU A 196 6.23 -17.61 5.10
N LEU A 197 6.61 -16.38 5.48
CA LEU A 197 7.65 -16.13 6.49
C LEU A 197 7.26 -16.62 7.90
N LEU A 198 5.96 -16.79 8.17
CA LEU A 198 5.50 -17.43 9.40
C LEU A 198 5.65 -18.96 9.36
N LEU A 199 5.37 -19.59 8.22
CA LEU A 199 5.43 -21.04 8.04
C LEU A 199 6.87 -21.52 7.82
N VAL A 200 7.61 -20.84 6.95
CA VAL A 200 8.99 -21.13 6.56
C VAL A 200 9.89 -20.10 7.22
N SER A 201 10.86 -20.58 8.01
CA SER A 201 11.71 -19.69 8.80
C SER A 201 12.81 -18.98 7.99
N VAL A 202 12.88 -19.24 6.68
CA VAL A 202 13.89 -18.73 5.77
C VAL A 202 13.19 -18.13 4.55
N GLN A 203 13.58 -16.92 4.19
CA GLN A 203 13.06 -16.23 3.01
C GLN A 203 13.59 -16.91 1.74
N GLN A 204 12.69 -17.37 0.88
CA GLN A 204 13.03 -17.96 -0.42
C GLN A 204 13.09 -16.86 -1.49
N PHE A 205 14.12 -16.91 -2.35
CA PHE A 205 14.30 -15.94 -3.43
C PHE A 205 13.42 -16.22 -4.66
N ASP A 206 12.70 -17.35 -4.71
CA ASP A 206 11.85 -17.69 -5.86
C ASP A 206 10.56 -16.84 -5.92
N THR A 207 10.15 -16.24 -4.80
CA THR A 207 8.94 -15.41 -4.71
C THR A 207 9.14 -13.99 -5.25
N VAL A 208 10.36 -13.66 -5.63
CA VAL A 208 10.79 -12.34 -6.10
C VAL A 208 10.04 -11.93 -7.38
N LEU A 209 9.92 -12.81 -8.37
CA LEU A 209 9.16 -12.50 -9.60
C LEU A 209 7.67 -12.28 -9.32
N VAL A 210 7.10 -13.06 -8.39
CA VAL A 210 5.69 -12.95 -8.01
C VAL A 210 5.43 -11.59 -7.35
N ASN A 211 6.36 -11.10 -6.53
CA ASN A 211 6.28 -9.79 -5.89
C ASN A 211 6.25 -8.67 -6.93
N GLY A 212 7.13 -8.71 -7.92
CA GLY A 212 7.15 -7.71 -8.99
C GLY A 212 5.83 -7.67 -9.75
N VAL A 213 5.33 -8.82 -10.21
CA VAL A 213 4.03 -8.90 -10.90
C VAL A 213 2.88 -8.41 -10.03
N ALA A 214 2.83 -8.81 -8.75
CA ALA A 214 1.78 -8.40 -7.83
C ALA A 214 1.78 -6.87 -7.58
N THR A 215 2.95 -6.25 -7.49
CA THR A 215 3.03 -4.80 -7.27
C THR A 215 2.86 -4.00 -8.55
N MET A 216 3.34 -4.46 -9.70
CA MET A 216 3.03 -3.84 -11.00
C MET A 216 1.52 -3.84 -11.27
N THR A 217 0.84 -4.97 -11.03
CA THR A 217 -0.61 -5.06 -11.21
C THR A 217 -1.36 -4.13 -10.25
N ALA A 218 -0.94 -4.06 -8.98
CA ALA A 218 -1.49 -3.11 -8.01
C ALA A 218 -1.28 -1.64 -8.45
N LEU A 219 -0.07 -1.28 -8.88
CA LEU A 219 0.25 0.08 -9.36
C LEU A 219 -0.56 0.43 -10.61
N ALA A 220 -0.69 -0.50 -11.56
CA ALA A 220 -1.50 -0.32 -12.75
C ALA A 220 -2.97 -0.05 -12.39
N LEU A 221 -3.54 -0.79 -11.44
CA LEU A 221 -4.91 -0.56 -10.95
C LEU A 221 -5.07 0.82 -10.30
N VAL A 222 -4.10 1.25 -9.49
CA VAL A 222 -4.11 2.58 -8.87
C VAL A 222 -4.04 3.68 -9.94
N VAL A 223 -3.13 3.55 -10.91
CA VAL A 223 -2.98 4.50 -12.02
C VAL A 223 -4.27 4.55 -12.86
N LEU A 224 -4.85 3.40 -13.20
CA LEU A 224 -6.12 3.32 -13.93
C LEU A 224 -7.27 3.98 -13.16
N GLY A 225 -7.32 3.79 -11.84
CA GLY A 225 -8.31 4.45 -10.99
C GLY A 225 -8.22 5.98 -11.05
N PHE A 226 -7.01 6.54 -10.97
CA PHE A 226 -6.79 7.98 -11.09
C PHE A 226 -6.99 8.51 -12.52
N ALA A 227 -6.52 7.78 -13.53
CA ALA A 227 -6.72 8.15 -14.93
C ALA A 227 -8.22 8.24 -15.26
N ARG A 228 -9.02 7.30 -14.76
CA ARG A 228 -10.47 7.28 -14.96
C ARG A 228 -11.18 8.38 -14.17
N SER A 229 -10.78 8.67 -12.92
CA SER A 229 -11.40 9.77 -12.16
C SER A 229 -11.19 11.13 -12.83
N ARG A 230 -10.02 11.33 -13.47
CA ARG A 230 -9.72 12.55 -14.23
C ARG A 230 -10.67 12.77 -15.41
N ILE A 231 -10.99 11.72 -16.16
CA ILE A 231 -11.88 11.82 -17.33
C ILE A 231 -13.27 12.29 -16.88
N HIS A 232 -13.79 11.72 -15.78
CA HIS A 232 -15.12 12.08 -15.29
C HIS A 232 -15.21 13.52 -14.77
N GLN A 233 -14.18 14.02 -14.06
CA GLN A 233 -14.14 15.42 -13.62
C GLN A 233 -14.15 16.43 -14.77
N VAL A 234 -13.60 16.06 -15.94
CA VAL A 234 -13.66 16.89 -17.15
C VAL A 234 -15.07 16.86 -17.75
N THR A 235 -15.74 15.71 -17.75
CA THR A 235 -17.11 15.56 -18.24
C THR A 235 -18.15 16.24 -17.35
N ASP A 236 -18.00 16.20 -16.01
CA ASP A 236 -18.91 16.89 -15.07
C ASP A 236 -18.84 18.41 -15.17
N ARG A 237 -17.70 18.99 -15.58
CA ARG A 237 -17.63 20.43 -15.88
C ARG A 237 -18.39 20.83 -17.14
N VAL A 238 -18.84 19.84 -17.94
CA VAL A 238 -19.66 20.02 -19.14
C VAL A 238 -21.13 19.63 -18.86
N TYR A 239 -21.50 19.38 -17.59
CA TYR A 239 -22.91 19.32 -17.21
C TYR A 239 -23.51 20.73 -17.25
N ILE A 240 -24.05 21.08 -18.41
CA ILE A 240 -24.93 22.24 -18.60
C ILE A 240 -26.05 22.12 -17.56
N SER A 241 -26.16 23.12 -16.68
CA SER A 241 -27.22 23.18 -15.68
C SER A 241 -28.59 22.97 -16.36
N PRO A 242 -29.42 22.00 -15.92
CA PRO A 242 -30.79 21.84 -16.42
C PRO A 242 -31.65 23.10 -16.27
N GLN A 243 -31.22 24.05 -15.43
CA GLN A 243 -31.91 25.33 -15.24
C GLN A 243 -31.78 26.27 -16.46
N MET A 244 -30.78 26.08 -17.35
CA MET A 244 -30.74 26.80 -18.63
C MET A 244 -31.73 26.23 -19.66
N LEU A 245 -32.08 24.94 -19.57
CA LEU A 245 -33.07 24.33 -20.46
C LEU A 245 -34.51 24.71 -20.09
N TYR A 246 -34.82 24.84 -18.79
CA TYR A 246 -36.16 25.27 -18.34
C TYR A 246 -36.45 26.76 -18.54
N GLY A 247 -35.42 27.61 -18.67
CA GLY A 247 -35.60 29.04 -18.98
C GLY A 247 -35.92 29.34 -20.46
N SER A 248 -35.87 28.33 -21.33
CA SER A 248 -36.01 28.52 -22.79
C SER A 248 -37.35 28.05 -23.37
N VAL A 249 -38.28 27.51 -22.56
CA VAL A 249 -39.56 26.97 -23.05
C VAL A 249 -40.78 27.77 -22.56
N THR A 250 -40.60 28.87 -21.83
CA THR A 250 -41.70 29.78 -21.42
C THR A 250 -41.72 31.07 -22.24
N PHE A 251 -41.79 30.94 -23.56
CA PHE A 251 -42.27 31.98 -24.47
C PHE A 251 -42.94 31.26 -25.65
N LEU A 252 -44.16 30.77 -25.44
CA LEU A 252 -45.22 30.52 -26.43
C LEU A 252 -46.22 29.52 -25.82
N THR A 253 -47.26 30.07 -25.19
CA THR A 253 -48.70 29.76 -25.28
C THR A 253 -49.38 30.09 -23.96
#